data_AF-A0AAU8HAT2-F1
#
_entry.id   AF-A0AAU8HAT2-F1
#
_cell.length_a   1.000
_cell.length_b   1.000
_cell.length_c   1.000
_cell.angle_alpha   90.00
_cell.angle_beta   90.00
_cell.angle_gamma   90.00
#
_symmetry.space_group_name_H-M   'P 1'
#
loop_
_entity.id
_entity.type
_entity.pdbx_description
1 polymer ?
#
loop_
_entity_poly.entity_id
_entity_poly.type
_entity_poly.pdbx_seq_one_letter_code
_entity_poly.pdbx_strand_id
1 'polypeptide(L)'
;MQTSQALDLIEALLRAAEHPDITAIERYGRDAQPGGQSPAGVKAQHRSSDAWALLSADVPPRTAQPAPLPTEPLPPRWRAARMLVLVHELLDAARPEQFAGWELVRQEGTHSPVAAGIRITARDGSVIYLRGMAASGQQRDPEIEPYPDYRIPQGVQQWHHRVSAPPAERVSA
;
A
#
# COMPACT_ATOMS: atom_id res chain seq x y z
N MET A 1 -13.24 12.25 3.54
CA MET A 1 -13.19 10.85 3.10
C MET A 1 -12.74 10.03 4.29
N GLN A 2 -13.35 8.88 4.55
CA GLN A 2 -12.98 8.07 5.72
C GLN A 2 -11.72 7.23 5.44
N THR A 3 -10.89 7.01 6.47
CA THR A 3 -9.70 6.17 6.38
C THR A 3 -10.02 4.75 5.88
N SER A 4 -11.14 4.18 6.33
CA SER A 4 -11.60 2.86 5.87
C SER A 4 -11.79 2.82 4.36
N GLN A 5 -12.47 3.82 3.79
CA GLN A 5 -12.69 3.95 2.35
C GLN A 5 -11.36 4.06 1.59
N ALA A 6 -10.38 4.80 2.13
CA ALA A 6 -9.05 4.89 1.54
C ALA A 6 -8.40 3.52 1.46
N LEU A 7 -8.41 2.80 2.58
CA LEU A 7 -7.80 1.48 2.68
C LEU A 7 -8.51 0.45 1.79
N ASP A 8 -9.83 0.57 1.59
CA ASP A 8 -10.60 -0.32 0.69
C ASP A 8 -10.15 -0.14 -0.77
N LEU A 9 -9.93 1.10 -1.19
CA LEU A 9 -9.35 1.43 -2.50
C LEU A 9 -7.94 0.88 -2.65
N ILE A 10 -7.09 1.08 -1.64
CA ILE A 10 -5.69 0.60 -1.65
C ILE A 10 -5.64 -0.93 -1.69
N GLU A 11 -6.48 -1.62 -0.92
CA GLU A 11 -6.61 -3.07 -0.99
C GLU A 11 -7.05 -3.54 -2.39
N ALA A 12 -8.08 -2.92 -2.96
CA ALA A 12 -8.57 -3.28 -4.28
C ALA A 12 -7.50 -3.09 -5.37
N LEU A 13 -6.74 -2.00 -5.29
CA LEU A 13 -5.63 -1.73 -6.20
C LEU A 13 -4.49 -2.75 -6.06
N LEU A 14 -4.11 -3.09 -4.82
CA LEU A 14 -3.09 -4.11 -4.58
C LEU A 14 -3.53 -5.48 -5.11
N ARG A 15 -4.82 -5.82 -4.98
CA ARG A 15 -5.37 -7.06 -5.56
C ARG A 15 -5.37 -7.01 -7.09
N ALA A 16 -5.75 -5.88 -7.69
CA ALA A 16 -5.76 -5.70 -9.13
C ALA A 16 -4.34 -5.65 -9.74
N ALA A 17 -3.32 -5.33 -8.94
CA ALA A 17 -1.93 -5.33 -9.37
C ALA A 17 -1.44 -6.72 -9.79
N GLU A 18 -2.01 -7.79 -9.23
CA GLU A 18 -1.62 -9.18 -9.52
C GLU A 18 -0.08 -9.36 -9.45
N HIS A 19 0.57 -8.65 -8.53
CA HIS A 19 2.02 -8.64 -8.41
C HIS A 19 2.52 -10.05 -8.08
N PRO A 20 3.47 -10.62 -8.84
CA PRO A 20 3.84 -12.03 -8.73
C PRO A 20 4.48 -12.40 -7.38
N ASP A 21 5.09 -11.42 -6.71
CA ASP A 21 5.60 -11.58 -5.35
C ASP A 21 4.52 -11.52 -4.26
N ILE A 22 3.34 -10.95 -4.52
CA ILE A 22 2.32 -10.78 -3.48
C ILE A 22 1.39 -11.99 -3.48
N THR A 23 1.37 -12.75 -2.40
CA THR A 23 0.54 -13.97 -2.26
C THR A 23 -0.75 -13.76 -1.51
N ALA A 24 -0.77 -12.78 -0.59
CA ALA A 24 -1.93 -12.47 0.21
C ALA A 24 -2.00 -10.97 0.48
N ILE A 25 -3.23 -10.45 0.52
CA ILE A 25 -3.54 -9.07 0.90
C ILE A 25 -4.66 -9.15 1.94
N GLU A 26 -4.46 -8.48 3.07
CA GLU A 26 -5.39 -8.54 4.20
C GLU A 26 -5.52 -7.17 4.86
N ARG A 27 -6.71 -6.93 5.44
CA ARG A 27 -6.90 -5.83 6.38
C ARG A 27 -6.13 -6.08 7.67
N TYR A 28 -5.64 -4.99 8.26
CA TYR A 28 -4.97 -4.97 9.54
C TYR A 28 -5.64 -3.94 10.45
N GLY A 29 -5.53 -4.15 11.77
CA GLY A 29 -6.04 -3.23 12.78
C GLY A 29 -7.56 -3.17 12.85
N ARG A 30 -8.07 -2.53 13.91
CA ARG A 30 -9.51 -2.33 14.12
C ARG A 30 -9.86 -0.87 14.42
N ASP A 31 -8.86 -0.04 14.67
CA ASP A 31 -9.09 1.34 15.09
C ASP A 31 -9.57 2.17 13.91
N ALA A 32 -10.69 2.87 14.10
CA ALA A 32 -11.24 3.77 13.10
C ALA A 32 -10.45 5.09 12.98
N GLN A 33 -9.66 5.44 14.00
CA GLN A 33 -8.87 6.66 14.07
C GLN A 33 -7.36 6.37 13.92
N PRO A 34 -6.61 7.21 13.20
CA PRO A 34 -5.15 7.06 13.09
C PRO A 34 -4.45 7.18 14.46
N GLY A 35 -3.33 6.46 14.62
CA GLY A 35 -2.45 6.58 15.80
C GLY A 35 -2.93 5.83 17.06
N GLY A 36 -3.97 5.00 16.94
CA GLY A 36 -4.42 4.12 18.03
C GLY A 36 -3.50 2.92 18.29
N GLN A 37 -3.89 2.03 19.21
CA GLN A 37 -3.12 0.83 19.59
C GLN A 37 -3.15 -0.26 18.50
N SER A 38 -4.16 -0.25 17.63
CA SER A 38 -4.34 -1.17 16.53
C SER A 38 -4.78 -0.42 15.27
N PRO A 39 -3.90 0.42 14.70
CA PRO A 39 -4.26 1.32 13.60
C PRO A 39 -4.73 0.53 12.39
N ALA A 40 -5.86 0.94 11.80
CA ALA A 40 -6.39 0.30 10.60
C ALA A 40 -5.38 0.39 9.44
N GLY A 41 -5.26 -0.68 8.66
CA GLY A 41 -4.28 -0.78 7.60
C GLY A 41 -4.55 -1.90 6.60
N VAL A 42 -3.63 -2.04 5.66
CA VAL A 42 -3.56 -3.13 4.68
C VAL A 42 -2.16 -3.73 4.74
N LYS A 43 -2.07 -5.06 4.82
CA LYS A 43 -0.80 -5.78 4.77
C LYS A 43 -0.75 -6.69 3.55
N ALA A 44 0.44 -6.88 2.99
CA ALA A 44 0.70 -7.81 1.90
C ALA A 44 1.83 -8.78 2.25
N GLN A 45 1.61 -10.07 1.98
CA GLN A 45 2.59 -11.12 2.15
C GLN A 45 3.43 -11.26 0.87
N HIS A 46 4.75 -11.28 1.04
CA HIS A 46 5.72 -11.43 -0.03
C HIS A 46 6.17 -12.89 -0.11
N ARG A 47 6.02 -13.50 -1.29
CA ARG A 47 6.39 -14.88 -1.60
C ARG A 47 7.87 -15.11 -1.35
N SER A 48 8.72 -14.18 -1.77
CA SER A 48 10.17 -14.35 -1.73
C SER A 48 10.77 -14.50 -0.33
N SER A 49 10.06 -14.04 0.70
CA SER A 49 10.56 -13.97 2.08
C SER A 49 9.60 -14.56 3.12
N ASP A 50 8.42 -15.02 2.68
CA ASP A 50 7.29 -15.38 3.56
C ASP A 50 7.06 -14.34 4.67
N ALA A 51 7.03 -13.06 4.27
CA ALA A 51 7.04 -11.94 5.19
C ALA A 51 6.01 -10.90 4.81
N TRP A 52 5.58 -10.13 5.80
CA TRP A 52 4.56 -9.11 5.61
C TRP A 52 5.15 -7.71 5.51
N ALA A 53 4.61 -6.90 4.61
CA ALA A 53 4.68 -5.45 4.68
C ALA A 53 3.30 -4.92 5.05
N LEU A 54 3.26 -3.83 5.84
CA LEU A 54 2.04 -3.23 6.36
C LEU A 54 2.02 -1.74 6.04
N LEU A 55 0.88 -1.26 5.57
CA LEU A 55 0.52 0.14 5.48
C LEU A 55 -0.56 0.41 6.53
N SER A 56 -0.28 1.18 7.57
CA SER A 56 -1.26 1.51 8.61
C SER A 56 -1.53 3.01 8.67
N ALA A 57 -2.78 3.37 8.93
CA ALA A 57 -3.19 4.74 9.15
C ALA A 57 -2.49 5.32 10.39
N ASP A 58 -1.87 6.48 10.22
CA ASP A 58 -1.14 7.15 11.29
C ASP A 58 -1.36 8.66 11.19
N VAL A 59 -1.01 9.38 12.25
CA VAL A 59 -0.97 10.85 12.22
C VAL A 59 0.34 11.26 11.55
N PRO A 60 0.33 12.06 10.47
CA PRO A 60 1.57 12.45 9.82
C PRO A 60 2.45 13.24 10.79
N PRO A 61 3.73 12.84 10.99
CA PRO A 61 4.62 13.58 11.87
C PRO A 61 4.92 14.97 11.30
N ARG A 62 5.18 15.95 12.17
CA ARG A 62 5.47 17.33 11.74
C ARG A 62 6.70 17.44 10.82
N THR A 63 7.62 16.48 10.93
CA THR A 63 8.85 16.39 10.12
C THR A 63 8.65 15.64 8.81
N ALA A 64 7.43 15.16 8.51
CA ALA A 64 7.10 14.49 7.25
C ALA A 64 7.30 15.43 6.05
N GLN A 65 8.26 15.09 5.19
CA GLN A 65 8.54 15.85 3.97
C GLN A 65 8.21 15.02 2.73
N PRO A 66 7.76 15.65 1.64
CA PRO A 66 7.62 14.97 0.35
C PRO A 66 8.92 14.28 -0.06
N ALA A 67 8.79 13.11 -0.66
CA ALA A 67 9.89 12.34 -1.23
C ALA A 67 9.59 12.04 -2.70
N PRO A 68 10.58 12.12 -3.60
CA PRO A 68 10.39 11.73 -4.98
C PRO A 68 10.23 10.20 -5.09
N LEU A 69 9.59 9.75 -6.18
CA LEU A 69 9.68 8.35 -6.58
C LEU A 69 11.14 7.98 -6.86
N PRO A 70 11.60 6.79 -6.43
CA PRO A 70 12.94 6.31 -6.77
C PRO A 70 13.05 6.05 -8.28
N THR A 71 14.21 6.35 -8.86
CA THR A 71 14.51 6.07 -10.27
C THR A 71 15.11 4.69 -10.49
N GLU A 72 15.58 4.06 -9.42
CA GLU A 72 16.20 2.73 -9.43
C GLU A 72 15.34 1.73 -8.65
N PRO A 73 15.33 0.45 -9.04
CA PRO A 73 14.64 -0.60 -8.29
C PRO A 73 15.10 -0.67 -6.83
N LEU A 74 14.14 -0.80 -5.91
CA LEU A 74 14.46 -0.89 -4.50
C LEU A 74 14.88 -2.32 -4.10
N PRO A 75 15.95 -2.46 -3.28
CA PRO A 75 16.34 -3.75 -2.72
C PRO A 75 15.17 -4.48 -2.03
N PRO A 76 15.03 -5.80 -2.18
CA PRO A 76 13.92 -6.56 -1.59
C PRO A 76 13.80 -6.40 -0.07
N ARG A 77 14.93 -6.29 0.63
CA ARG A 77 14.99 -6.01 2.09
C ARG A 77 14.26 -4.74 2.52
N TRP A 78 13.95 -3.82 1.61
CA TRP A 78 13.17 -2.61 1.89
C TRP A 78 11.68 -2.82 1.59
N ARG A 79 11.12 -3.96 2.02
CA ARG A 79 9.72 -4.36 1.78
C ARG A 79 8.69 -3.24 2.03
N ALA A 80 8.83 -2.52 3.15
CA ALA A 80 7.95 -1.40 3.47
C ALA A 80 8.01 -0.28 2.43
N ALA A 81 9.21 0.10 2.00
CA ALA A 81 9.40 1.13 0.97
C ALA A 81 8.91 0.64 -0.40
N ARG A 82 9.18 -0.63 -0.75
CA ARG A 82 8.66 -1.25 -1.98
C ARG A 82 7.14 -1.25 -2.03
N MET A 83 6.49 -1.57 -0.92
CA MET A 83 5.03 -1.51 -0.81
C MET A 83 4.51 -0.08 -0.98
N LEU A 84 5.18 0.92 -0.40
CA LEU A 84 4.81 2.33 -0.57
C LEU A 84 4.97 2.80 -2.03
N VAL A 85 6.09 2.44 -2.68
CA VAL A 85 6.33 2.75 -4.10
C VAL A 85 5.30 2.07 -4.99
N LEU A 86 5.05 0.77 -4.79
CA LEU A 86 4.04 0.04 -5.54
C LEU A 86 2.67 0.71 -5.42
N VAL A 87 2.25 1.08 -4.20
CA VAL A 87 0.98 1.78 -4.02
C VAL A 87 0.95 3.13 -4.74
N HIS A 88 2.03 3.92 -4.67
CA HIS A 88 2.11 5.18 -5.41
C HIS A 88 1.95 4.96 -6.93
N GLU A 89 2.67 4.00 -7.50
CA GLU A 89 2.59 3.69 -8.93
C GLU A 89 1.21 3.16 -9.33
N LEU A 90 0.56 2.35 -8.48
CA LEU A 90 -0.81 1.90 -8.69
C LEU A 90 -1.81 3.06 -8.68
N LEU A 91 -1.63 4.03 -7.80
CA LEU A 91 -2.45 5.25 -7.79
C LEU A 91 -2.21 6.10 -9.05
N ASP A 92 -0.97 6.22 -9.51
CA ASP A 92 -0.65 6.88 -10.77
C ASP A 92 -1.29 6.21 -11.98
N ALA A 93 -1.31 4.88 -12.00
CA ALA A 93 -1.93 4.09 -13.06
C ALA A 93 -3.47 4.15 -13.01
N ALA A 94 -4.07 4.01 -11.83
CA ALA A 94 -5.51 3.91 -11.65
C ALA A 94 -6.25 5.25 -11.60
N ARG A 95 -5.55 6.32 -11.16
CA ARG A 95 -6.09 7.67 -10.93
C ARG A 95 -7.49 7.67 -10.28
N PRO A 96 -7.65 7.14 -9.05
CA PRO A 96 -8.97 7.09 -8.40
C PRO A 96 -9.59 8.50 -8.27
N GLU A 97 -10.82 8.67 -8.75
CA GLU A 97 -11.50 9.96 -8.81
C GLU A 97 -11.72 10.61 -7.43
N GLN A 98 -11.78 9.78 -6.38
CA GLN A 98 -11.96 10.20 -4.99
C GLN A 98 -10.73 10.96 -4.46
N PHE A 99 -9.56 10.78 -5.09
CA PHE A 99 -8.31 11.39 -4.66
C PHE A 99 -7.97 12.61 -5.51
N ALA A 100 -7.52 13.68 -4.84
CA ALA A 100 -6.99 14.88 -5.47
C ALA A 100 -5.48 14.76 -5.75
N GLY A 101 -4.76 13.98 -4.95
CA GLY A 101 -3.33 13.72 -5.14
C GLY A 101 -2.76 12.78 -4.08
N TRP A 102 -1.54 12.31 -4.31
CA TRP A 102 -0.77 11.49 -3.40
C TRP A 102 0.72 11.78 -3.57
N GLU A 103 1.48 11.56 -2.50
CA GLU A 103 2.93 11.74 -2.49
C GLU A 103 3.58 10.78 -1.51
N LEU A 104 4.76 10.26 -1.88
CA LEU A 104 5.62 9.58 -0.92
C LEU A 104 6.14 10.59 0.10
N VAL A 105 6.34 10.11 1.32
CA VAL A 105 6.81 10.93 2.43
C VAL A 105 8.03 10.28 3.04
N ARG A 106 9.07 11.08 3.26
CA ARG A 106 10.22 10.73 4.09
C ARG A 106 10.06 11.30 5.49
N GLN A 107 10.65 10.61 6.45
CA GLN A 107 10.67 11.03 7.85
C GLN A 107 12.09 10.85 8.40
N GLU A 108 12.61 11.88 9.05
CA GLU A 108 13.89 11.81 9.76
C GLU A 108 13.87 10.73 10.85
N GLY A 109 15.01 10.06 11.04
CA GLY A 109 15.16 8.98 12.03
C GLY A 109 14.56 7.63 11.61
N THR A 110 14.04 7.50 10.40
CA THR A 110 13.60 6.19 9.86
C THR A 110 14.71 5.53 9.05
N HIS A 111 14.77 4.19 9.10
CA HIS A 111 15.79 3.40 8.40
C HIS A 111 15.50 3.24 6.89
N SER A 112 14.36 3.71 6.41
CA SER A 112 14.01 3.67 4.98
C SER A 112 14.57 4.90 4.29
N PRO A 113 15.53 4.75 3.36
CA PRO A 113 16.13 5.90 2.69
C PRO A 113 15.23 6.51 1.60
N VAL A 114 14.09 5.89 1.29
CA VAL A 114 13.22 6.26 0.16
C VAL A 114 11.92 6.89 0.65
N ALA A 115 11.12 6.12 1.40
CA ALA A 115 9.85 6.57 1.93
C ALA A 115 9.53 5.88 3.26
N ALA A 116 8.97 6.65 4.19
CA ALA A 116 8.45 6.19 5.48
C ALA A 116 6.91 6.10 5.47
N GLY A 117 6.25 6.78 4.53
CA GLY A 117 4.80 6.72 4.36
C GLY A 117 4.35 7.26 3.01
N ILE A 118 3.03 7.27 2.81
CA ILE A 118 2.35 7.91 1.68
C ILE A 118 1.25 8.81 2.24
N ARG A 119 1.18 10.04 1.74
CA ARG A 119 0.13 11.01 2.03
C ARG A 119 -0.83 11.04 0.85
N ILE A 120 -2.12 10.92 1.12
CA ILE A 120 -3.18 10.94 0.12
C ILE A 120 -4.13 12.09 0.49
N THR A 121 -4.32 13.02 -0.44
CA THR A 121 -5.29 14.10 -0.31
C THR A 121 -6.55 13.72 -1.06
N ALA A 122 -7.67 13.59 -0.36
CA ALA A 122 -8.98 13.34 -0.96
C ALA A 122 -9.56 14.60 -1.62
N ARG A 123 -10.53 14.44 -2.53
CA ARG A 123 -11.22 15.56 -3.19
C ARG A 123 -11.94 16.51 -2.24
N ASP A 124 -12.39 16.01 -1.10
CA ASP A 124 -13.02 16.81 -0.06
C ASP A 124 -12.03 17.51 0.87
N GLY A 125 -10.73 17.46 0.56
CA GLY A 125 -9.66 18.09 1.33
C GLY A 125 -9.16 17.26 2.52
N SER A 126 -9.76 16.11 2.81
CA SER A 126 -9.28 15.21 3.86
C SER A 126 -7.89 14.67 3.51
N VAL A 127 -7.00 14.58 4.50
CA VAL A 127 -5.66 13.98 4.34
C VAL A 127 -5.61 12.65 5.06
N ILE A 128 -5.22 11.61 4.34
CA ILE A 128 -4.93 10.28 4.86
C ILE A 128 -3.43 10.08 4.81
N TYR A 129 -2.83 9.65 5.92
CA TYR A 129 -1.43 9.27 5.97
C TYR A 129 -1.31 7.80 6.33
N LEU A 130 -0.63 7.04 5.47
CA LEU A 130 -0.33 5.64 5.69
C LEU A 130 1.17 5.47 5.91
N ARG A 131 1.55 4.90 7.05
CA ARG A 131 2.93 4.58 7.39
C ARG A 131 3.28 3.19 6.90
N GLY A 132 4.45 3.05 6.26
CA GLY A 132 4.98 1.75 5.85
C GLY A 132 5.79 1.08 6.96
N MET A 133 5.54 -0.20 7.19
CA MET A 133 6.27 -1.02 8.16
C MET A 133 6.59 -2.39 7.57
N ALA A 134 7.80 -2.88 7.81
CA ALA A 134 8.13 -4.27 7.58
C ALA A 134 7.73 -5.05 8.84
N ALA A 135 6.82 -6.02 8.69
CA ALA A 135 6.53 -6.97 9.74
C ALA A 135 7.50 -8.17 9.62
N SER A 136 7.62 -8.94 10.70
CA SER A 136 8.53 -10.09 10.76
C SER A 136 8.15 -11.14 9.70
N GLY A 137 9.19 -11.82 9.18
CA GLY A 137 9.08 -12.94 8.26
C GLY A 137 9.94 -14.10 8.75
N GLN A 138 9.63 -15.31 8.29
CA GLN A 138 10.37 -16.52 8.66
C GLN A 138 11.65 -16.70 7.82
N GLN A 139 11.75 -16.04 6.66
CA GLN A 139 12.88 -16.15 5.75
C GLN A 139 13.58 -14.82 5.51
N ARG A 140 14.86 -14.90 5.14
CA ARG A 140 15.67 -13.76 4.73
C ARG A 140 15.16 -13.25 3.38
N ASP A 141 15.07 -11.93 3.22
CA ASP A 141 14.78 -11.32 1.93
C ASP A 141 15.84 -11.70 0.87
N PRO A 142 15.43 -11.89 -0.39
CA PRO A 142 16.39 -12.10 -1.46
C PRO A 142 17.31 -10.89 -1.64
N GLU A 143 18.52 -11.13 -2.13
CA GLU A 143 19.49 -10.06 -2.36
C GLU A 143 19.20 -9.28 -3.64
N ILE A 144 18.52 -9.92 -4.61
CA ILE A 144 18.20 -9.39 -5.95
C ILE A 144 16.68 -9.38 -6.12
N GLU A 145 16.18 -8.38 -6.86
CA GLU A 145 14.77 -8.30 -7.29
C GLU A 145 14.34 -9.60 -8.02
N PRO A 146 13.39 -10.37 -7.47
CA PRO A 146 12.92 -11.60 -8.12
C PRO A 146 12.05 -11.36 -9.36
N TYR A 147 11.45 -10.16 -9.53
CA TYR A 147 10.53 -9.87 -10.64
C TYR A 147 10.83 -8.54 -11.36
N PRO A 148 12.01 -8.39 -12.01
CA PRO A 148 12.44 -7.13 -12.63
C PRO A 148 11.56 -6.71 -13.83
N ASP A 149 10.91 -7.68 -14.47
CA ASP A 149 10.08 -7.47 -15.65
C ASP A 149 8.61 -7.22 -15.31
N TYR A 150 8.23 -7.21 -14.03
CA TYR A 150 6.86 -6.91 -13.64
C TYR A 150 6.45 -5.52 -14.16
N ARG A 151 5.23 -5.45 -14.68
CA ARG A 151 4.58 -4.21 -15.13
C ARG A 151 3.16 -4.21 -14.58
N ILE A 152 2.68 -3.03 -14.21
CA ILE A 152 1.32 -2.84 -13.71
C ILE A 152 0.33 -3.28 -14.82
N PRO A 153 -0.56 -4.25 -14.54
CA PRO A 153 -1.49 -4.74 -15.54
C PRO A 153 -2.59 -3.71 -15.83
N GLN A 154 -3.16 -3.75 -17.03
CA GLN A 154 -4.28 -2.88 -17.44
C GLN A 154 -5.50 -3.01 -16.49
N GLY A 155 -5.67 -4.18 -15.87
CA GLY A 155 -6.72 -4.44 -14.88
C GLY A 155 -6.73 -3.45 -13.70
N VAL A 156 -5.59 -2.82 -13.40
CA VAL A 156 -5.49 -1.76 -12.38
C VAL A 156 -6.27 -0.51 -12.77
N GLN A 157 -6.39 -0.15 -14.05
CA GLN A 157 -7.23 0.98 -14.47
C GLN A 157 -8.72 0.68 -14.33
N GLN A 158 -9.07 -0.60 -14.40
CA GLN A 158 -10.44 -1.13 -14.34
C GLN A 158 -10.79 -1.67 -12.94
N TRP A 159 -10.00 -1.31 -11.93
CA TRP A 159 -10.11 -1.84 -10.56
C TRP A 159 -11.54 -1.74 -9.98
N HIS A 160 -12.25 -0.66 -10.29
CA HIS A 160 -13.60 -0.39 -9.81
C HIS A 160 -14.63 -1.42 -10.29
N HIS A 161 -14.43 -2.03 -11.47
CA HIS A 161 -15.32 -3.10 -11.96
C HIS A 161 -15.24 -4.37 -11.10
N ARG A 162 -14.12 -4.61 -10.40
CA ARG A 162 -13.95 -5.75 -9.50
C ARG A 162 -14.51 -5.49 -8.10
N VAL A 163 -14.60 -4.23 -7.68
CA VAL A 163 -15.18 -3.81 -6.39
C VAL A 163 -16.71 -3.77 -6.43
N SER A 164 -17.30 -3.48 -7.60
CA SER A 164 -18.75 -3.39 -7.78
C SER A 164 -19.47 -4.73 -7.95
N ALA A 165 -18.77 -5.86 -8.01
CA ALA A 165 -19.43 -7.16 -8.02
C ALA A 165 -19.88 -7.52 -6.60
N PRO A 166 -21.18 -7.54 -6.28
CA PRO A 166 -21.63 -8.11 -5.01
C PRO A 166 -21.17 -9.57 -4.95
N PRO A 167 -20.74 -10.07 -3.78
CA PRO A 167 -20.42 -11.49 -3.64
C PRO A 167 -21.64 -12.28 -4.08
N ALA A 168 -21.45 -13.18 -5.05
CA ALA A 168 -22.49 -14.11 -5.47
C ALA A 168 -22.97 -14.84 -4.22
N GLU A 169 -24.23 -14.61 -3.88
CA GLU A 169 -24.92 -15.28 -2.80
C GLU A 169 -24.76 -16.79 -3.02
N ARG A 170 -24.08 -17.49 -2.11
CA ARG A 170 -24.02 -18.95 -2.17
C ARG A 170 -25.44 -19.45 -1.93
N VAL A 171 -26.13 -19.78 -3.01
CA VAL A 171 -27.34 -20.58 -2.94
C VAL A 171 -26.90 -21.96 -2.46
N SER A 172 -27.07 -22.22 -1.16
CA SER A 172 -26.95 -23.55 -0.60
C SER A 172 -28.01 -24.44 -1.25
N ALA A 173 -27.56 -25.52 -1.89
CA ALA A 173 -28.38 -26.66 -2.28
C ALA A 173 -28.08 -27.83 -1.36
#